data_AF-A0A819NAU8-F1
#
_entry.id   AF-A0A819NAU8-F1
#
_cell.length_a   1.000
_cell.length_b   1.000
_cell.length_c   1.000
_cell.angle_alpha   90.00
_cell.angle_beta   90.00
_cell.angle_gamma   90.00
#
_symmetry.space_group_name_H-M   'P 1'
#
loop_
_entity.id
_entity.type
_entity.pdbx_description
1 polymer ?
#
loop_
_entity_poly.entity_id
_entity_poly.type
_entity_poly.pdbx_seq_one_letter_code
_entity_poly.pdbx_strand_id
1 'polypeptide(L)'
;MSKSYSRSGLPIDLWYSSLIIPLSSSAGQELFSTSSHIAYDHLNPHFEPQEHLSFCGIASASILLNTLLPFQKWTQSTLYSTVARTHMLSGITLAKLSHVLQICGLSSTIRYCEDETIEEQFRHDLQQQENFIIVNYWRQFQEKDKDYIYQGGHLSLIGGFNQRTDYVLIMDTSHTRFPHHWLPLKQLVRMMSTYDSMAAMPRGYLIVSHPKQ
;
A
#
# COMPACT_ATOMS: atom_id res chain seq x y z
N MET A 1 -30.56 16.95 -18.85
CA MET A 1 -29.81 17.72 -17.83
C MET A 1 -29.44 16.76 -16.71
N SER A 2 -28.32 16.06 -16.86
CA SER A 2 -27.86 15.06 -15.90
C SER A 2 -27.14 15.73 -14.73
N LYS A 3 -27.55 15.38 -13.52
CA LYS A 3 -27.04 15.90 -12.25
C LYS A 3 -25.53 15.66 -12.16
N SER A 4 -24.77 16.74 -12.04
CA SER A 4 -23.36 16.74 -11.67
C SER A 4 -23.21 16.35 -10.20
N TYR A 5 -22.48 15.28 -9.93
CA TYR A 5 -21.98 14.99 -8.58
C TYR A 5 -20.88 15.98 -8.23
N SER A 6 -20.86 16.44 -6.98
CA SER A 6 -20.00 17.54 -6.54
C SER A 6 -19.17 17.14 -5.34
N ARG A 7 -17.91 17.61 -5.35
CA ARG A 7 -17.19 18.23 -4.22
C ARG A 7 -16.54 17.32 -3.17
N SER A 8 -15.38 16.81 -3.53
CA SER A 8 -14.19 17.00 -2.69
C SER A 8 -13.07 17.61 -3.54
N GLY A 9 -13.36 18.81 -4.07
CA GLY A 9 -12.41 19.63 -4.83
C GLY A 9 -11.31 20.22 -3.94
N LEU A 10 -10.63 19.38 -3.17
CA LEU A 10 -9.35 19.72 -2.60
C LEU A 10 -8.30 19.41 -3.68
N PRO A 11 -7.43 20.36 -4.05
CA PRO A 11 -6.24 20.01 -4.80
C PRO A 11 -5.56 18.86 -4.06
N ILE A 12 -5.20 17.78 -4.77
CA ILE A 12 -4.11 16.95 -4.28
C ILE A 12 -2.91 17.89 -4.37
N ASP A 13 -2.63 18.58 -3.26
CA ASP A 13 -1.51 19.51 -3.18
C ASP A 13 -0.29 18.80 -3.78
N LEU A 14 0.40 19.49 -4.69
CA LEU A 14 1.68 19.03 -5.23
C LEU A 14 2.51 18.55 -4.04
N TRP A 15 2.93 17.29 -4.11
CA TRP A 15 3.70 16.67 -3.05
C TRP A 15 5.00 17.44 -2.92
N TYR A 16 5.06 18.37 -1.97
CA TYR A 16 6.35 18.87 -1.55
C TYR A 16 7.07 17.71 -0.87
N SER A 17 8.31 17.47 -1.30
CA SER A 17 9.22 16.48 -0.74
C SER A 17 9.42 16.57 0.78
N SER A 18 8.87 17.60 1.43
CA SER A 18 9.01 17.88 2.86
C SER A 18 8.22 16.96 3.78
N LEU A 19 7.14 16.31 3.31
CA LEU A 19 6.33 15.41 4.15
C LEU A 19 6.75 13.93 4.05
N ILE A 20 7.52 13.56 3.02
CA ILE A 20 8.07 12.22 2.88
C ILE A 20 9.37 12.15 3.65
N ILE A 21 9.47 11.22 4.60
CA ILE A 21 10.72 10.99 5.32
C ILE A 21 11.26 9.63 4.88
N PRO A 22 12.32 9.56 4.05
CA PRO A 22 12.93 8.30 3.67
C PRO A 22 13.37 7.52 4.91
N LEU A 23 13.13 6.21 4.94
CA LEU A 23 13.53 5.33 6.04
C LEU A 23 15.05 5.43 6.27
N SER A 24 15.85 5.55 5.21
CA SER A 24 17.31 5.67 5.27
C SER A 24 17.84 6.99 5.83
N SER A 25 16.99 8.00 6.03
CA SER A 25 17.39 9.29 6.63
C SER A 25 17.48 9.20 8.15
N SER A 26 18.22 10.10 8.79
CA SER A 26 18.31 10.16 10.26
C SER A 26 16.93 10.32 10.94
N ALA A 27 16.08 11.19 10.40
CA ALA A 27 14.70 11.35 10.89
C ALA A 27 13.85 10.09 10.67
N GLY A 28 14.06 9.38 9.56
CA GLY A 28 13.36 8.12 9.28
C GLY A 28 13.77 6.99 10.22
N GLN A 29 15.05 6.93 10.60
CA GLN A 29 15.55 5.98 11.60
C GLN A 29 15.07 6.31 13.01
N GLU A 30 14.96 7.60 13.36
CA GLU A 30 14.36 8.03 14.63
C GLU A 30 12.88 7.60 14.73
N LEU A 31 12.10 7.84 13.67
CA LEU A 31 10.73 7.34 13.58
C LEU A 31 10.66 5.82 13.72
N PHE A 32 11.55 5.10 13.03
CA PHE A 32 11.61 3.63 13.06
C PHE A 32 11.86 3.12 14.49
N SER A 33 12.89 3.64 15.17
CA SER A 33 13.25 3.24 16.54
C SER A 33 12.16 3.46 17.59
N THR A 34 11.20 4.35 17.33
CA THR A 34 10.11 4.67 18.26
C THR A 34 8.74 4.17 17.79
N SER A 35 8.71 3.41 16.70
CA SER A 35 7.50 2.85 16.08
C SER A 35 7.31 1.38 16.40
N SER A 36 6.08 0.88 16.24
CA SER A 36 5.86 -0.56 16.06
C SER A 36 6.23 -0.93 14.63
N HIS A 37 7.17 -1.86 14.46
CA HIS A 37 7.72 -2.28 13.16
C HIS A 37 7.80 -3.80 13.02
N ILE A 38 7.00 -4.54 13.80
CA ILE A 38 6.92 -6.01 13.75
C ILE A 38 6.58 -6.49 12.33
N ALA A 39 5.69 -5.78 11.63
CA ALA A 39 5.37 -6.08 10.24
C ALA A 39 6.62 -5.96 9.33
N TYR A 40 7.41 -4.89 9.48
CA TYR A 40 8.67 -4.73 8.74
C TYR A 40 9.62 -5.90 8.99
N ASP A 41 9.79 -6.34 10.23
CA ASP A 41 10.70 -7.44 10.58
C ASP A 41 10.30 -8.76 9.91
N HIS A 42 9.00 -9.01 9.75
CA HIS A 42 8.47 -10.19 9.06
C HIS A 42 8.44 -10.05 7.52
N LEU A 43 8.26 -8.84 7.00
CA LEU A 43 8.16 -8.59 5.55
C LEU A 43 9.54 -8.43 4.89
N ASN A 44 10.47 -7.74 5.55
CA ASN A 44 11.76 -7.34 4.98
C ASN A 44 12.63 -8.53 4.50
N PRO A 45 12.69 -9.68 5.21
CA PRO A 45 13.42 -10.85 4.71
C PRO A 45 12.93 -11.40 3.37
N HIS A 46 11.69 -11.10 3.00
CA HIS A 46 11.05 -11.54 1.76
C HIS A 46 10.87 -10.40 0.75
N PHE A 47 11.33 -9.20 1.07
CA PHE A 47 11.07 -8.02 0.27
C PHE A 47 11.80 -8.09 -1.09
N GLU A 48 11.04 -7.95 -2.17
CA GLU A 48 11.55 -7.84 -3.53
C GLU A 48 10.87 -6.67 -4.25
N PRO A 49 11.61 -5.78 -4.94
CA PRO A 49 11.02 -4.72 -5.75
C PRO A 49 10.17 -5.29 -6.89
N GLN A 50 9.18 -4.54 -7.35
CA GLN A 50 8.33 -4.93 -8.47
C GLN A 50 9.16 -5.15 -9.76
N GLU A 51 8.98 -6.30 -10.41
CA GLU A 51 9.69 -6.67 -11.65
C GLU A 51 9.22 -5.84 -12.86
N HIS A 52 7.94 -5.44 -12.85
CA HIS A 52 7.30 -4.68 -13.92
C HIS A 52 6.53 -3.48 -13.38
N LEU A 53 6.33 -2.46 -14.21
CA LEU A 53 5.62 -1.23 -13.82
C LEU A 53 4.20 -1.45 -13.27
N SER A 54 3.49 -2.47 -13.77
CA SER A 54 2.14 -2.83 -13.34
C SER A 54 2.10 -3.85 -12.19
N PHE A 55 3.25 -4.29 -11.66
CA PHE A 55 3.35 -5.42 -10.73
C PHE A 55 3.39 -5.02 -9.25
N CYS A 56 3.21 -3.75 -8.88
CA CYS A 56 3.22 -3.32 -7.47
C CYS A 56 2.31 -4.16 -6.53
N GLY A 57 1.10 -4.52 -6.99
CA GLY A 57 0.21 -5.43 -6.26
C GLY A 57 0.72 -6.87 -6.20
N ILE A 58 1.33 -7.37 -7.28
CA ILE A 58 1.89 -8.73 -7.36
C ILE A 58 3.11 -8.86 -6.46
N ALA A 59 4.00 -7.88 -6.46
CA ALA A 59 5.13 -7.79 -5.54
C ALA A 59 4.66 -7.78 -4.08
N SER A 60 3.68 -6.94 -3.75
CA SER A 60 3.11 -6.88 -2.40
C SER A 60 2.53 -8.24 -1.96
N ALA A 61 1.82 -8.93 -2.86
CA ALA A 61 1.25 -10.24 -2.58
C ALA A 61 2.31 -11.35 -2.46
N SER A 62 3.33 -11.38 -3.32
CA SER A 62 4.39 -12.39 -3.23
C SER A 62 5.18 -12.28 -1.94
N ILE A 63 5.44 -11.05 -1.47
CA ILE A 63 6.09 -10.80 -0.18
C ILE A 63 5.23 -11.39 0.95
N LEU A 64 3.93 -11.06 1.00
CA LEU A 64 3.03 -11.58 2.04
C LEU A 64 2.86 -13.09 2.02
N LEU A 65 2.76 -13.68 0.83
CA LEU A 65 2.66 -15.13 0.70
C LEU A 65 3.92 -15.81 1.22
N ASN A 66 5.10 -15.26 0.94
CA ASN A 66 6.35 -15.81 1.47
C ASN A 66 6.50 -15.60 2.98
N THR A 67 5.98 -14.49 3.52
CA THR A 67 5.94 -14.23 4.97
C THR A 67 4.99 -15.17 5.70
N LEU A 68 3.79 -15.42 5.16
CA LEU A 68 2.71 -16.13 5.85
C LEU A 68 2.58 -17.61 5.47
N LEU A 69 3.09 -18.03 4.32
CA LEU A 69 2.98 -19.41 3.82
C LEU A 69 4.37 -19.93 3.37
N PRO A 70 5.34 -20.04 4.28
CA PRO A 70 6.76 -20.25 3.95
C PRO A 70 7.05 -21.62 3.30
N PHE A 71 6.10 -22.55 3.30
CA PHE A 71 6.24 -23.87 2.68
C PHE A 71 6.21 -23.81 1.14
N GLN A 72 5.69 -22.73 0.56
CA GLN A 72 5.70 -22.50 -0.88
C GLN A 72 6.39 -21.18 -1.19
N LYS A 73 7.49 -21.23 -1.95
CA LYS A 73 8.16 -20.02 -2.42
C LYS A 73 7.42 -19.43 -3.61
N TRP A 74 6.86 -18.24 -3.44
CA TRP A 74 6.23 -17.45 -4.48
C TRP A 74 7.22 -16.43 -5.04
N THR A 75 7.30 -16.33 -6.37
CA THR A 75 7.92 -15.19 -7.06
C THR A 75 6.81 -14.40 -7.73
N GLN A 76 7.10 -13.17 -8.17
CA GLN A 76 6.13 -12.37 -8.91
C GLN A 76 5.70 -13.08 -10.20
N SER A 77 6.65 -13.70 -10.91
CA SER A 77 6.40 -14.47 -12.13
C SER A 77 5.54 -15.72 -11.89
N THR A 78 5.79 -16.49 -10.82
CA THR A 78 4.96 -17.69 -10.53
C THR A 78 3.56 -17.31 -10.07
N LEU A 79 3.43 -16.29 -9.22
CA LEU A 79 2.13 -15.77 -8.79
C LEU A 79 1.32 -15.22 -9.96
N TYR A 80 1.96 -14.45 -10.85
CA TYR A 80 1.32 -13.91 -12.04
C TYR A 80 0.81 -15.00 -12.97
N SER A 81 1.69 -15.91 -13.39
CA SER A 81 1.36 -16.94 -14.38
C SER A 81 0.33 -17.95 -13.88
N THR A 82 0.32 -18.24 -12.58
CA THR A 82 -0.55 -19.26 -11.99
C THR A 82 -1.92 -18.72 -11.58
N VAL A 83 -1.98 -17.50 -11.01
CA VAL A 83 -3.20 -16.99 -10.35
C VAL A 83 -3.61 -15.61 -10.86
N ALA A 84 -2.68 -14.67 -10.98
CA ALA A 84 -3.04 -13.27 -11.15
C ALA A 84 -3.27 -12.82 -12.62
N ARG A 85 -2.80 -13.58 -13.61
CA ARG A 85 -2.84 -13.17 -15.03
C ARG A 85 -4.24 -12.78 -15.53
N THR A 86 -5.28 -13.51 -15.16
CA THR A 86 -6.67 -13.22 -15.55
C THR A 86 -7.30 -12.07 -14.75
N HIS A 87 -6.66 -11.66 -13.66
CA HIS A 87 -7.09 -10.59 -12.77
C HIS A 87 -6.43 -9.24 -13.10
N MET A 88 -5.33 -9.26 -13.87
CA MET A 88 -4.58 -8.06 -14.24
C MET A 88 -5.02 -7.47 -15.59
N LEU A 89 -4.94 -6.15 -15.67
CA LEU A 89 -4.99 -5.39 -16.92
C LEU A 89 -3.71 -4.55 -17.03
N SER A 90 -3.80 -3.22 -16.94
CA SER A 90 -2.66 -2.30 -16.77
C SER A 90 -2.16 -2.21 -15.31
N GLY A 91 -2.54 -3.19 -14.48
CA GLY A 91 -2.38 -3.21 -13.02
C GLY A 91 -3.43 -4.13 -12.41
N ILE A 92 -3.59 -4.08 -11.09
CA ILE A 92 -4.59 -4.85 -10.35
C ILE A 92 -5.35 -3.94 -9.38
N THR A 93 -6.68 -4.06 -9.36
CA THR A 93 -7.53 -3.31 -8.41
C THR A 93 -7.49 -3.94 -7.03
N LEU A 94 -7.81 -3.18 -5.97
CA LEU A 94 -7.85 -3.65 -4.58
C LEU A 94 -8.65 -4.96 -4.40
N ALA A 95 -9.87 -5.04 -4.97
CA ALA A 95 -10.72 -6.23 -4.87
C ALA A 95 -10.12 -7.47 -5.55
N LYS A 96 -9.58 -7.30 -6.75
CA LYS A 96 -8.92 -8.38 -7.48
C LYS A 96 -7.65 -8.87 -6.77
N LEU A 97 -6.89 -7.98 -6.15
CA LEU A 97 -5.72 -8.37 -5.35
C LEU A 97 -6.14 -9.17 -4.11
N SER A 98 -7.20 -8.73 -3.42
CA SER A 98 -7.79 -9.49 -2.31
C SER A 98 -8.18 -10.90 -2.74
N HIS A 99 -8.82 -11.04 -3.91
CA HIS A 99 -9.20 -12.34 -4.45
C HIS A 99 -7.98 -13.23 -4.77
N VAL A 100 -6.92 -12.66 -5.36
CA VAL A 100 -5.66 -13.40 -5.59
C VAL A 100 -5.07 -13.93 -4.28
N LEU A 101 -5.01 -13.11 -3.22
CA LEU A 101 -4.52 -13.53 -1.91
C LEU A 101 -5.38 -14.67 -1.32
N GLN A 102 -6.70 -14.59 -1.47
CA GLN A 102 -7.64 -15.61 -1.00
C GLN A 102 -7.47 -16.93 -1.76
N ILE A 103 -7.31 -16.91 -3.09
CA ILE A 103 -7.03 -18.12 -3.89
C ILE A 103 -5.74 -18.80 -3.41
N CYS A 104 -4.73 -18.01 -3.04
CA CYS A 104 -3.46 -18.50 -2.52
C CYS A 104 -3.52 -18.95 -1.04
N GLY A 105 -4.70 -18.91 -0.39
CA GLY A 105 -4.91 -19.46 0.95
C GLY A 105 -4.76 -18.47 2.11
N LEU A 106 -4.68 -17.16 1.85
CA LEU A 106 -4.66 -16.13 2.89
C LEU A 106 -6.06 -15.61 3.20
N SER A 107 -6.27 -15.14 4.43
CA SER A 107 -7.44 -14.30 4.74
C SER A 107 -7.17 -12.87 4.30
N SER A 108 -8.13 -12.27 3.60
CA SER A 108 -8.05 -10.88 3.16
C SER A 108 -9.39 -10.18 3.33
N THR A 109 -9.37 -9.02 3.98
CA THR A 109 -10.54 -8.14 4.18
C THR A 109 -10.25 -6.78 3.56
N ILE A 110 -11.21 -6.25 2.80
CA ILE A 110 -11.10 -4.94 2.15
C ILE A 110 -11.66 -3.85 3.06
N ARG A 111 -10.99 -2.70 3.08
CA ARG A 111 -11.46 -1.44 3.65
C ARG A 111 -11.36 -0.34 2.61
N TYR A 112 -12.50 0.08 2.07
CA TYR A 112 -12.57 1.21 1.14
C TYR A 112 -12.59 2.53 1.90
N CYS A 113 -11.88 3.54 1.41
CA CYS A 113 -11.85 4.87 2.00
C CYS A 113 -13.02 5.72 1.48
N GLU A 114 -14.23 5.42 1.97
CA GLU A 114 -15.49 6.01 1.50
C GLU A 114 -16.05 7.10 2.42
N ASP A 115 -15.67 7.09 3.70
CA ASP A 115 -16.27 7.95 4.71
C ASP A 115 -15.24 8.51 5.70
N GLU A 116 -15.71 9.40 6.57
CA GLU A 116 -14.89 10.12 7.54
C GLU A 116 -14.38 9.24 8.69
N THR A 117 -14.93 8.04 8.87
CA THR A 117 -14.53 7.12 9.95
C THR A 117 -13.25 6.36 9.61
N ILE A 118 -12.84 6.37 8.33
CA ILE A 118 -11.74 5.55 7.85
C ILE A 118 -10.39 5.91 8.49
N GLU A 119 -10.18 7.16 8.88
CA GLU A 119 -8.92 7.57 9.53
C GLU A 119 -8.74 6.83 10.87
N GLU A 120 -9.79 6.80 11.70
CA GLU A 120 -9.77 6.08 12.97
C GLU A 120 -9.75 4.57 12.81
N GLN A 121 -10.50 4.04 11.83
CA GLN A 121 -10.47 2.60 11.53
C GLN A 121 -9.07 2.16 11.08
N PHE A 122 -8.44 2.92 10.19
CA PHE A 122 -7.10 2.62 9.72
C PHE A 122 -6.08 2.69 10.85
N ARG A 123 -6.18 3.69 11.72
CA ARG A 123 -5.34 3.78 12.92
C ARG A 123 -5.52 2.58 13.85
N HIS A 124 -6.75 2.11 14.04
CA HIS A 124 -7.04 0.91 14.83
C HIS A 124 -6.44 -0.36 14.20
N ASP A 125 -6.61 -0.53 12.88
CA ASP A 125 -6.12 -1.70 12.15
C ASP A 125 -4.59 -1.78 12.14
N LEU A 126 -3.90 -0.64 12.05
CA LEU A 126 -2.43 -0.53 12.12
C LEU A 126 -1.84 -1.00 13.47
N GLN A 127 -2.66 -1.05 14.53
CA GLN A 127 -2.22 -1.49 15.86
C GLN A 127 -2.37 -3.00 16.07
N GLN A 128 -3.02 -3.71 15.15
CA GLN A 128 -3.27 -5.16 15.27
C GLN A 128 -2.05 -5.95 14.81
N GLN A 129 -1.34 -6.59 15.74
CA GLN A 129 -0.04 -7.24 15.48
C GLN A 129 -0.11 -8.48 14.58
N GLU A 130 -1.27 -9.14 14.51
CA GLU A 130 -1.47 -10.34 13.67
C GLU A 130 -1.84 -9.99 12.23
N ASN A 131 -2.09 -8.71 11.94
CA ASN A 131 -2.52 -8.23 10.65
C ASN A 131 -1.36 -7.61 9.87
N PHE A 132 -1.32 -7.92 8.59
CA PHE A 132 -0.51 -7.22 7.61
C PHE A 132 -1.40 -6.35 6.74
N ILE A 133 -0.85 -5.24 6.24
CA ILE A 133 -1.63 -4.29 5.46
C ILE A 133 -0.97 -4.03 4.11
N ILE A 134 -1.79 -4.13 3.04
CA ILE A 134 -1.48 -3.57 1.72
C ILE A 134 -2.34 -2.33 1.53
N VAL A 135 -1.73 -1.18 1.23
CA VAL A 135 -2.46 0.05 0.88
C VAL A 135 -2.53 0.21 -0.63
N ASN A 136 -3.69 0.60 -1.15
CA ASN A 136 -3.90 1.13 -2.50
C ASN A 136 -4.13 2.63 -2.40
N TYR A 137 -3.25 3.43 -2.97
CA TYR A 137 -3.31 4.88 -2.85
C TYR A 137 -2.90 5.58 -4.14
N TRP A 138 -3.38 6.81 -4.32
CA TRP A 138 -2.91 7.66 -5.40
C TRP A 138 -1.57 8.29 -5.03
N ARG A 139 -0.53 7.96 -5.79
CA ARG A 139 0.77 8.58 -5.68
C ARG A 139 0.86 9.75 -6.66
N GLN A 140 1.45 10.86 -6.22
CA GLN A 140 1.88 11.94 -7.10
C GLN A 140 3.25 12.42 -6.59
N PHE A 141 4.24 12.64 -7.43
CA PHE A 141 5.58 13.00 -6.97
C PHE A 141 6.29 13.78 -8.06
N GLN A 142 6.98 14.84 -7.66
CA GLN A 142 7.84 15.61 -8.54
C GLN A 142 9.26 15.59 -7.98
N GLU A 143 10.22 15.19 -8.81
CA GLU A 143 11.63 15.34 -8.45
C GLU A 143 12.02 16.82 -8.50
N LYS A 144 12.89 17.25 -7.57
CA LYS A 144 13.27 18.65 -7.38
C LYS A 144 13.80 19.35 -8.64
N ASP A 145 14.33 18.58 -9.58
CA ASP A 145 14.99 19.07 -10.80
C ASP A 145 14.35 18.53 -12.10
N LYS A 146 13.11 18.01 -12.02
CA LYS A 146 12.35 17.55 -13.20
C LYS A 146 11.01 18.27 -13.30
N ASP A 147 10.71 18.75 -14.50
CA ASP A 147 9.40 19.29 -14.87
C ASP A 147 8.32 18.21 -15.08
N TYR A 148 8.61 16.97 -14.69
CA TYR A 148 7.70 15.84 -14.81
C TYR A 148 7.16 15.41 -13.45
N ILE A 149 5.84 15.28 -13.36
CA ILE A 149 5.13 14.76 -12.20
C ILE A 149 4.80 13.28 -12.45
N TYR A 150 5.41 12.39 -11.67
CA TYR A 150 5.04 10.99 -11.59
C TYR A 150 3.72 10.87 -10.84
N GLN A 151 2.68 10.33 -11.47
CA GLN A 151 1.40 10.12 -10.79
C GLN A 151 0.71 8.84 -11.22
N GLY A 152 -0.06 8.23 -10.31
CA GLY A 152 -0.82 7.03 -10.58
C GLY A 152 -1.22 6.27 -9.32
N GLY A 153 -2.07 5.25 -9.49
CA GLY A 153 -2.37 4.30 -8.43
C GLY A 153 -1.15 3.44 -8.09
N HIS A 154 -0.97 3.13 -6.81
CA HIS A 154 0.12 2.29 -6.34
C HIS A 154 -0.34 1.40 -5.19
N LEU A 155 0.22 0.19 -5.13
CA LEU A 155 -0.01 -0.81 -4.10
C LEU A 155 1.31 -1.13 -3.41
N SER A 156 1.34 -1.03 -2.08
CA SER A 156 2.53 -1.36 -1.28
C SER A 156 2.14 -1.80 0.13
N LEU A 157 3.12 -2.35 0.84
CA LEU A 157 2.96 -2.87 2.19
C LEU A 157 3.18 -1.78 3.24
N ILE A 158 2.51 -1.93 4.39
CA ILE A 158 2.84 -1.17 5.59
C ILE A 158 3.85 -1.95 6.42
N GLY A 159 5.02 -1.34 6.68
CA GLY A 159 6.06 -1.93 7.52
C GLY A 159 5.98 -1.53 8.99
N GLY A 160 5.36 -0.39 9.30
CA GLY A 160 5.33 0.10 10.67
C GLY A 160 4.45 1.33 10.88
N PHE A 161 4.18 1.61 12.15
CA PHE A 161 3.34 2.72 12.58
C PHE A 161 3.91 3.38 13.84
N ASN A 162 4.18 4.68 13.74
CA ASN A 162 4.58 5.50 14.86
C ASN A 162 3.33 6.17 15.47
N GLN A 163 2.83 5.59 16.55
CA GLN A 163 1.61 6.06 17.22
C GLN A 163 1.74 7.48 17.79
N ARG A 164 2.96 7.91 18.16
CA ARG A 164 3.19 9.21 18.78
C ARG A 164 3.11 10.35 17.77
N THR A 165 3.64 10.12 16.57
CA THR A 165 3.73 11.15 15.52
C THR A 165 2.71 10.94 14.39
N ASP A 166 1.95 9.86 14.43
CA ASP A 166 0.95 9.46 13.42
C ASP A 166 1.59 9.28 12.02
N TYR A 167 2.80 8.70 11.98
CA TYR A 167 3.49 8.36 10.73
C TYR A 167 3.41 6.87 10.44
N VAL A 168 3.19 6.53 9.18
CA VAL A 168 3.08 5.16 8.66
C VAL A 168 4.22 4.90 7.69
N LEU A 169 4.93 3.78 7.89
CA LEU A 169 6.03 3.35 7.03
C LEU A 169 5.48 2.56 5.85
N ILE A 170 5.68 3.09 4.65
CA ILE A 170 5.42 2.40 3.39
C ILE A 170 6.67 1.62 2.97
N MET A 171 6.54 0.30 2.86
CA MET A 171 7.51 -0.57 2.20
C MET A 171 7.25 -0.55 0.69
N ASP A 172 7.69 0.53 0.04
CA ASP A 172 7.40 0.84 -1.37
C ASP A 172 7.96 -0.23 -2.35
N THR A 173 7.08 -0.91 -3.08
CA THR A 173 7.44 -1.95 -4.06
C THR A 173 8.08 -1.39 -5.32
N SER A 174 7.91 -0.10 -5.64
CA SER A 174 8.70 0.61 -6.66
C SER A 174 10.09 1.00 -6.13
N HIS A 175 10.71 0.16 -5.29
CA HIS A 175 11.90 0.46 -4.48
C HIS A 175 13.10 0.98 -5.30
N THR A 176 13.24 0.53 -6.54
CA THR A 176 14.31 0.97 -7.45
C THR A 176 14.24 2.46 -7.79
N ARG A 177 13.07 3.08 -7.64
CA ARG A 177 12.84 4.52 -7.84
C ARG A 177 12.50 5.25 -6.56
N PHE A 178 11.90 4.56 -5.59
CA PHE A 178 11.36 5.16 -4.39
C PHE A 178 11.72 4.36 -3.15
N PRO A 179 12.56 4.87 -2.24
CA PRO A 179 12.90 4.14 -1.03
C PRO A 179 11.68 3.91 -0.15
N HIS A 180 11.79 2.97 0.79
CA HIS A 180 10.84 2.89 1.91
C HIS A 180 10.79 4.25 2.61
N HIS A 181 9.60 4.69 2.98
CA HIS A 181 9.41 6.05 3.47
C HIS A 181 8.22 6.15 4.40
N TRP A 182 8.31 7.12 5.30
CA TRP A 182 7.24 7.49 6.20
C TRP A 182 6.35 8.56 5.59
N LEU A 183 5.04 8.42 5.81
CA LEU A 183 4.03 9.41 5.47
C LEU A 183 3.15 9.71 6.70
N PRO A 184 2.65 10.94 6.87
CA PRO A 184 1.59 11.21 7.83
C PRO A 184 0.35 10.35 7.52
N LEU A 185 -0.23 9.69 8.52
CA LEU A 185 -1.39 8.81 8.38
C LEU A 185 -2.54 9.53 7.69
N LYS A 186 -2.86 10.74 8.14
CA LYS A 186 -3.90 11.59 7.54
C LYS A 186 -3.67 11.86 6.06
N GLN A 187 -2.42 12.05 5.65
CA GLN A 187 -2.09 12.26 4.23
C GLN A 187 -2.28 10.97 3.43
N LEU A 188 -1.86 9.83 3.97
CA LEU A 188 -2.08 8.53 3.35
C LEU A 188 -3.57 8.21 3.20
N VAL A 189 -4.39 8.51 4.21
CA VAL A 189 -5.86 8.36 4.15
C VAL A 189 -6.47 9.20 3.02
N ARG A 190 -6.05 10.47 2.87
CA ARG A 190 -6.48 11.31 1.74
C ARG A 190 -6.12 10.68 0.39
N MET A 191 -4.90 10.12 0.29
CA MET A 191 -4.44 9.45 -0.93
C MET A 191 -5.20 8.16 -1.21
N MET A 192 -5.61 7.41 -0.19
CA MET A 192 -6.47 6.23 -0.32
C MET A 192 -7.95 6.58 -0.61
N SER A 193 -8.41 7.76 -0.20
CA SER A 193 -9.79 8.23 -0.46
C SER A 193 -10.04 8.67 -1.92
N THR A 194 -9.02 8.60 -2.76
CA THR A 194 -9.12 8.98 -4.17
C THR A 194 -9.83 7.89 -4.99
N TYR A 195 -10.57 8.30 -6.02
CA TYR A 195 -11.32 7.38 -6.89
C TYR A 195 -10.40 6.55 -7.81
N ASP A 196 -10.63 5.24 -7.89
CA ASP A 196 -9.99 4.32 -8.82
C ASP A 196 -10.93 4.03 -10.00
N SER A 197 -10.61 4.58 -11.17
CA SER A 197 -11.41 4.41 -12.38
C SER A 197 -11.43 2.97 -12.90
N MET A 198 -10.42 2.15 -12.59
CA MET A 198 -10.40 0.72 -12.97
C MET A 198 -11.36 -0.10 -12.11
N ALA A 199 -11.55 0.31 -10.85
CA ALA A 199 -12.41 -0.38 -9.89
C ALA A 199 -13.84 0.21 -9.83
N ALA A 200 -14.03 1.41 -10.35
CA ALA A 200 -15.24 2.22 -10.16
C ALA A 200 -15.62 2.44 -8.68
N MET A 201 -14.60 2.47 -7.81
CA MET A 201 -14.70 2.58 -6.35
C MET A 201 -13.53 3.45 -5.86
N PRO A 202 -13.60 4.05 -4.65
CA PRO A 202 -12.40 4.61 -4.05
C PRO A 202 -11.35 3.54 -3.80
N ARG A 203 -10.11 3.99 -3.57
CA ARG A 203 -9.05 3.11 -3.10
C ARG A 203 -9.24 2.81 -1.61
N GLY A 204 -8.19 2.34 -0.94
CA GLY A 204 -8.30 1.82 0.41
C GLY A 204 -7.16 0.89 0.75
N TYR A 205 -7.40 -0.05 1.66
CA TYR A 205 -6.39 -1.01 2.09
C TYR A 205 -6.97 -2.42 2.27
N LEU A 206 -6.07 -3.40 2.26
CA LEU A 206 -6.35 -4.78 2.61
C LEU A 206 -5.76 -5.06 3.98
N ILE A 207 -6.55 -5.71 4.82
CA ILE A 207 -6.09 -6.39 6.02
C ILE A 207 -5.86 -7.85 5.62
N VAL A 208 -4.66 -8.37 5.83
CA VAL A 208 -4.23 -9.70 5.42
C VAL A 208 -3.67 -10.46 6.61
N SER A 209 -4.06 -11.71 6.77
CA SER A 209 -3.60 -12.57 7.86
C SER A 209 -3.51 -14.03 7.39
N HIS A 210 -2.98 -14.89 8.25
CA HIS A 210 -3.19 -16.34 8.09
C HIS A 210 -4.68 -16.67 7.94
N PRO A 211 -5.01 -17.77 7.24
CA PRO A 211 -6.37 -18.27 7.19
C PRO A 211 -6.89 -18.51 8.62
N LYS A 212 -8.11 -18.04 8.91
CA LYS A 212 -8.79 -18.42 10.15
C LYS A 212 -9.02 -19.94 10.10
N GLN A 213 -8.52 -20.65 11.11
CA GLN A 213 -8.83 -22.07 11.33
C GLN A 213 -10.32 -22.26 11.54
#